data_AF-A0AAV4CLV4-F1
#
_entry.id   AF-A0AAV4CLV4-F1
#
_cell.length_a   1.000
_cell.length_b   1.000
_cell.length_c   1.000
_cell.angle_alpha   90.00
_cell.angle_beta   90.00
_cell.angle_gamma   90.00
#
_symmetry.space_group_name_H-M   'P 1'
#
loop_
_entity.id
_entity.type
_entity.pdbx_description
1 polymer ?
#
loop_
_entity_poly.entity_id
_entity_poly.type
_entity_poly.pdbx_seq_one_letter_code
_entity_poly.pdbx_strand_id
1 'polypeptide(L)'
;MSELDLYAKYLDLGVKLGRSGEDLTTWVEDKVRQDVERSERQIERERKREEMEMQREEREMQKQREEKEMEMQREEKEREMQREEREMQRQREEIELQT
;
A
#
# COMPACT_ATOMS: atom_id res chain seq x y z
N MET A 1 -0.90 -15.59 -21.02
CA MET A 1 -0.24 -16.66 -21.79
C MET A 1 -0.37 -17.92 -20.97
N SER A 2 -1.06 -18.92 -21.49
CA SER A 2 -1.34 -20.17 -20.77
C SER A 2 -0.14 -21.12 -20.81
N GLU A 3 -0.15 -22.14 -19.95
CA GLU A 3 0.83 -23.22 -19.97
C GLU A 3 0.83 -23.96 -21.32
N LEU A 4 -0.35 -24.14 -21.93
CA LEU A 4 -0.49 -24.73 -23.26
C LEU A 4 0.16 -23.87 -24.36
N ASP A 5 0.08 -22.53 -24.25
CA ASP A 5 0.76 -21.62 -25.18
C ASP A 5 2.28 -21.74 -25.05
N LEU A 6 2.79 -21.86 -23.82
CA LEU A 6 4.22 -22.10 -23.55
C LEU A 6 4.64 -23.46 -24.11
N TYR A 7 3.85 -24.51 -23.89
CA TYR A 7 4.11 -25.84 -24.39
C TYR A 7 4.19 -25.87 -25.92
N ALA A 8 3.23 -25.25 -26.61
CA ALA A 8 3.25 -25.13 -28.07
C ALA A 8 4.46 -24.34 -28.60
N LYS A 9 4.80 -23.22 -27.94
CA LYS A 9 5.96 -22.40 -28.27
C LYS A 9 7.26 -23.20 -28.12
N TYR A 10 7.42 -23.94 -27.02
CA TYR A 10 8.63 -24.73 -26.79
C TYR A 10 8.66 -25.97 -27.69
N LEU A 11 7.55 -26.64 -27.97
CA LEU A 11 7.53 -27.72 -28.96
C LEU A 11 8.07 -27.27 -30.32
N ASP A 12 7.56 -26.16 -30.85
CA ASP A 12 8.02 -25.58 -32.12
C ASP A 12 9.53 -25.22 -32.06
N LEU A 13 9.97 -24.59 -30.96
CA LEU A 13 11.37 -24.23 -30.77
C LEU A 13 12.28 -25.46 -30.68
N GLY A 14 11.87 -26.51 -29.96
CA GLY A 14 12.63 -27.73 -29.79
C GLY A 14 12.79 -28.50 -31.10
N VAL A 15 11.73 -28.58 -31.91
CA VAL A 15 11.79 -29.16 -33.26
C VAL A 15 12.76 -28.37 -34.15
N LYS A 16 12.72 -27.02 -34.11
CA LYS A 16 13.67 -26.16 -34.85
C LYS A 16 15.12 -26.34 -34.41
N LEU A 17 15.34 -26.71 -33.15
CA LEU A 17 16.66 -27.02 -32.60
C LEU A 17 17.10 -28.47 -32.88
N GLY A 18 16.32 -29.25 -33.64
CA GLY A 18 16.63 -30.63 -34.00
C GLY A 18 16.40 -31.63 -32.86
N ARG A 19 15.71 -31.25 -31.79
CA ARG A 19 15.31 -32.18 -30.73
C ARG A 19 14.16 -33.05 -31.21
N SER A 20 14.13 -34.31 -30.78
CA SER A 20 13.09 -35.26 -31.16
C SER A 20 12.83 -36.29 -30.07
N GLY A 21 11.67 -36.93 -30.14
CA GLY A 21 11.28 -38.01 -29.21
C GLY A 21 11.28 -37.56 -27.75
N GLU A 22 11.76 -38.43 -26.87
CA GLU A 22 11.78 -38.19 -25.42
C GLU A 22 12.63 -36.97 -25.02
N ASP A 23 13.73 -36.69 -25.72
CA ASP A 23 14.56 -35.49 -25.46
C ASP A 23 13.78 -34.19 -25.72
N LEU A 24 12.94 -34.15 -26.76
CA LEU A 24 12.10 -33.00 -27.03
C LEU A 24 11.07 -32.81 -25.91
N THR A 25 10.35 -33.87 -25.54
CA THR A 25 9.31 -33.82 -24.51
C THR A 25 9.89 -33.34 -23.18
N THR A 26 10.98 -33.96 -22.73
CA THR A 26 11.62 -33.65 -21.44
C THR A 26 12.13 -32.20 -21.41
N TRP A 27 12.67 -31.72 -22.53
CA TRP A 27 13.14 -30.34 -22.64
C TRP A 27 12.00 -29.32 -22.66
N VAL A 28 10.90 -29.61 -23.36
CA VAL A 28 9.71 -28.75 -23.35
C VAL A 28 9.14 -28.64 -21.94
N GLU A 29 8.98 -29.76 -21.24
CA GLU A 29 8.48 -29.79 -19.87
C GLU A 29 9.36 -28.96 -18.92
N ASP A 30 10.69 -29.12 -19.01
CA ASP A 30 11.63 -28.33 -18.20
C ASP A 30 11.52 -26.83 -18.49
N LYS A 31 11.35 -26.45 -19.76
CA LYS A 31 11.20 -25.04 -20.16
C LYS A 31 9.87 -24.43 -19.74
N VAL A 32 8.77 -25.15 -19.92
CA VAL A 32 7.46 -24.71 -19.44
C VAL A 32 7.50 -24.54 -17.92
N ARG A 33 8.03 -25.52 -17.18
CA ARG A 33 8.19 -25.43 -15.73
C ARG A 33 9.01 -24.20 -15.31
N GLN A 34 10.17 -23.97 -15.93
CA GLN A 34 11.01 -22.81 -15.62
C GLN A 34 10.28 -21.47 -15.82
N ASP A 35 9.52 -21.34 -16.91
CA ASP A 35 8.78 -20.11 -17.21
C ASP A 35 7.58 -19.92 -16.26
N VAL A 36 6.87 -21.00 -15.91
CA VAL A 36 5.81 -20.97 -14.90
C VAL A 36 6.35 -20.54 -13.55
N GLU A 37 7.41 -21.20 -13.04
CA GLU A 37 8.03 -20.85 -11.76
C GLU A 37 8.52 -19.39 -11.75
N ARG A 38 9.08 -18.92 -12.86
CA ARG A 38 9.52 -17.53 -12.99
C ARG A 38 8.33 -16.56 -12.91
N SER A 39 7.23 -16.88 -13.58
CA SER A 39 6.00 -16.09 -13.55
C SER A 39 5.40 -16.05 -12.14
N GLU A 40 5.35 -17.19 -11.45
CA GLU A 40 4.85 -17.26 -10.07
C GLU A 40 5.69 -16.42 -9.12
N ARG A 41 7.02 -16.49 -9.22
CA ARG A 41 7.92 -15.64 -8.41
C ARG A 41 7.73 -14.15 -8.70
N GLN A 42 7.41 -13.79 -9.94
CA GLN A 42 7.12 -12.39 -10.26
C GLN A 42 5.81 -11.94 -9.63
N ILE A 43 4.75 -12.75 -9.74
CA ILE A 43 3.45 -12.48 -9.10
C ILE A 43 3.62 -12.36 -7.59
N GLU A 44 4.41 -13.23 -6.96
CA GLU A 44 4.69 -13.16 -5.53
C GLU A 44 5.38 -11.85 -5.14
N ARG A 45 6.37 -11.41 -5.91
CA ARG A 45 7.05 -10.12 -5.68
C ARG A 45 6.11 -8.94 -5.85
N GLU A 46 5.24 -8.96 -6.85
CA GLU A 46 4.25 -7.92 -7.10
C GLU A 46 3.26 -7.85 -5.94
N ARG A 47 2.70 -8.99 -5.51
CA ARG A 47 1.81 -9.04 -4.33
C ARG A 47 2.48 -8.50 -3.07
N LYS A 48 3.73 -8.88 -2.82
CA LYS A 48 4.47 -8.38 -1.67
C LYS A 48 4.70 -6.87 -1.75
N ARG A 49 4.92 -6.34 -2.96
CA ARG A 49 5.06 -4.90 -3.18
C ARG A 49 3.74 -4.17 -2.91
N GLU A 50 2.63 -4.68 -3.43
CA GLU A 50 1.29 -4.13 -3.17
C GLU A 50 0.93 -4.17 -1.69
N GLU A 51 1.25 -5.26 -1.00
CA GLU A 51 1.03 -5.37 0.45
C GLU A 51 1.82 -4.30 1.23
N MET A 52 3.09 -4.10 0.89
CA MET A 52 3.90 -3.04 1.50
C MET A 52 3.37 -1.64 1.20
N GLU A 53 2.83 -1.42 0.01
CA GLU A 53 2.24 -0.14 -0.40
C GLU A 53 0.96 0.14 0.38
N MET A 54 0.05 -0.84 0.51
CA MET A 54 -1.16 -0.71 1.32
C MET A 54 -0.84 -0.45 2.79
N GLN A 55 0.12 -1.16 3.38
CA GLN A 55 0.53 -0.92 4.76
C GLN A 55 1.10 0.50 4.96
N ARG A 56 1.80 1.03 3.96
CA ARG A 56 2.32 2.39 4.00
C ARG A 56 1.18 3.40 3.94
N GLU A 57 0.24 3.23 3.02
CA GLU A 57 -0.93 4.10 2.87
C GLU A 57 -1.79 4.11 4.14
N GLU A 58 -2.00 2.95 4.76
CA GLU A 58 -2.73 2.84 6.02
C GLU A 58 -2.05 3.63 7.14
N ARG A 59 -0.72 3.51 7.28
CA ARG A 59 0.05 4.28 8.27
C ARG A 59 0.00 5.77 8.00
N GLU A 60 0.07 6.20 6.74
CA GLU A 60 -0.04 7.61 6.38
C GLU A 60 -1.42 8.16 6.70
N MET A 61 -2.49 7.41 6.41
CA MET A 61 -3.86 7.76 6.81
C MET A 61 -4.00 7.85 8.34
N GLN A 62 -3.42 6.91 9.09
CA GLN A 62 -3.46 6.94 10.54
C GLN A 62 -2.81 8.22 11.09
N LYS A 63 -1.60 8.55 10.61
CA LYS A 63 -0.90 9.78 11.02
C LYS A 63 -1.71 11.03 10.73
N GLN A 64 -2.33 11.12 9.55
CA GLN A 64 -3.18 12.26 9.21
C GLN A 64 -4.39 12.41 10.14
N ARG A 65 -4.97 11.30 10.58
CA ARG A 65 -6.07 11.32 11.56
C ARG A 65 -5.59 11.81 12.92
N GLU A 66 -4.47 11.29 13.40
CA GLU A 66 -3.85 11.70 14.67
C GLU A 66 -3.47 13.20 14.66
N GLU A 67 -2.90 13.69 13.56
CA GLU A 67 -2.57 15.11 13.39
C GLU A 67 -3.82 16.00 13.44
N LYS A 68 -4.88 15.63 12.72
CA LYS A 68 -6.16 16.36 12.75
C LYS A 68 -6.80 16.35 14.13
N GLU A 69 -6.72 15.23 14.83
CA GLU A 69 -7.25 15.13 16.19
C GLU A 69 -6.50 16.07 17.15
N MET A 70 -5.16 16.10 17.07
CA MET A 70 -4.35 17.03 17.84
C MET A 70 -4.63 18.49 17.50
N GLU A 71 -4.85 18.80 16.23
CA GLU A 71 -5.22 20.15 15.78
C GLU A 71 -6.56 20.58 16.39
N MET A 72 -7.60 19.74 16.30
CA MET A 72 -8.91 20.04 16.91
C MET A 72 -8.81 20.24 18.42
N GLN A 73 -8.04 19.42 19.13
CA GLN A 73 -7.83 19.57 20.57
C GLN A 73 -7.13 20.88 20.92
N ARG A 74 -6.18 21.35 20.09
CA ARG A 74 -5.51 22.64 20.29
C ARG A 74 -6.48 23.79 20.08
N GLU A 75 -7.27 23.76 19.01
CA GLU A 75 -8.29 24.77 18.75
C GLU A 75 -9.32 24.85 19.88
N GLU A 76 -9.75 23.70 20.41
CA GLU A 76 -10.71 23.64 21.51
C GLU A 76 -10.14 24.31 22.77
N LYS A 77 -8.90 23.97 23.15
CA LYS A 77 -8.21 24.60 24.28
C LYS A 77 -8.03 26.10 24.08
N GLU A 78 -7.70 26.54 22.87
CA GLU A 78 -7.57 27.96 22.57
C GLU A 78 -8.91 28.69 22.75
N ARG A 79 -10.01 28.10 22.27
CA ARG A 79 -11.36 28.65 22.46
C ARG A 79 -11.76 28.70 23.92
N GLU A 80 -11.39 27.70 24.71
CA GLU A 80 -11.64 27.67 26.16
C GLU A 80 -10.91 28.81 26.87
N MET A 81 -9.61 28.97 26.63
CA MET A 81 -8.82 30.07 27.20
C MET A 81 -9.38 31.45 26.82
N GLN A 82 -9.79 31.64 25.56
CA GLN A 82 -10.41 32.90 25.11
C GLN A 82 -11.74 33.17 25.82
N ARG A 83 -12.52 32.14 26.17
CA ARG A 83 -13.76 32.30 26.92
C ARG A 83 -13.47 32.72 28.36
N GLU A 84 -12.53 32.06 29.02
CA GLU A 84 -12.10 32.40 30.37
C GLU A 84 -11.56 33.83 30.45
N GLU A 85 -10.72 34.24 29.48
CA GLU A 85 -10.18 35.59 29.43
C GLU A 85 -11.28 36.65 29.29
N ARG A 86 -12.25 36.43 28.39
CA ARG A 86 -13.41 37.33 28.25
C ARG A 86 -14.27 37.37 29.51
N GLU A 87 -14.41 36.25 30.21
CA GLU A 87 -15.15 36.21 31.47
C GLU A 87 -14.45 37.01 32.57
N MET A 88 -13.14 36.83 32.72
CA MET A 88 -12.34 37.64 33.65
C MET A 88 -12.39 39.12 33.31
N GLN A 89 -12.37 39.48 32.02
CA GLN A 89 -12.47 40.87 31.59
C GLN A 89 -13.83 41.48 31.98
N ARG A 90 -14.93 40.77 31.73
CA ARG A 90 -16.27 41.21 32.17
C ARG A 90 -16.36 41.39 33.69
N GLN A 91 -15.78 40.46 34.47
CA GLN A 91 -15.75 40.57 35.93
C GLN A 91 -14.97 41.81 36.39
N ARG A 92 -13.85 42.13 35.75
CA ARG A 92 -13.07 43.35 36.05
C ARG A 92 -13.87 44.62 35.75
N GLU A 93 -14.52 44.68 34.58
CA GLU A 93 -15.37 45.81 34.20
C GLU A 93 -16.55 45.99 35.16
N GLU A 94 -17.16 44.90 35.64
CA GLU A 94 -18.26 44.96 36.60
C GLU A 94 -17.80 45.48 37.98
N ILE A 95 -16.62 45.06 38.46
CA ILE A 95 -16.03 45.56 39.70
C ILE A 95 -15.73 47.07 39.58
N GLU A 96 -15.15 47.50 38.45
CA GLU A 96 -14.81 48.91 38.22
C GLU A 96 -16.05 49.81 38.19
N LEU A 97 -17.19 49.32 37.68
CA LEU A 97 -18.47 50.04 37.71
C LEU A 97 -19.12 50.10 39.09
N GLN A 98 -18.69 49.28 40.05
CA GLN A 98 -19.23 49.23 41.42
C GLN A 98 -18.42 50.05 42.43
N THR A 99 -17.26 50.58 42.04
CA THR A 99 -16.40 51.48 42.86
C THR A 99 -16.48 52.93 42.42
#